data_AF-A0A383AX50-F1
#
_entry.id   AF-A0A383AX50-F1
#
_cell.length_a   1.000
_cell.length_b   1.000
_cell.length_c   1.000
_cell.angle_alpha   90.00
_cell.angle_beta   90.00
_cell.angle_gamma   90.00
#
_symmetry.space_group_name_H-M   'P 1'
#
loop_
_entity.id
_entity.type
_entity.pdbx_description
1 polymer ?
#
loop_
_entity_poly.entity_id
_entity_poly.type
_entity_poly.pdbx_seq_one_letter_code
_entity_poly.pdbx_strand_id
1 'polypeptide(L)'
;MSPLGETGKETPAGVGKEQPSRRFLLKNGALAGVAAVGGLLSGRVAEGAEDGFYRANKGRINQSVVSWCFNPMKVETLARASVKMGIKSVELVSPKSWPMLKKLGLTCAITPTHGFRTGFAHKEEQPACIDILRKRIDETAEAGFTSVITFSGFRKGLSDEDAIDNMVSGFKKIVGHAEK
;
A
#
# COMPACT_ATOMS: atom_id res chain seq x y z
N MET A 1 51.21 24.48 -1.54
CA MET A 1 52.22 23.64 -0.84
C MET A 1 51.72 23.35 0.56
N SER A 2 51.88 22.10 1.00
CA SER A 2 51.94 21.64 2.40
C SER A 2 53.44 21.35 2.71
N PRO A 3 53.88 20.70 3.83
CA PRO A 3 53.17 20.10 4.97
C PRO A 3 53.85 20.33 6.37
N LEU A 4 53.64 19.39 7.32
CA LEU A 4 54.23 19.19 8.68
C LEU A 4 53.53 19.97 9.84
N GLY A 5 53.20 19.43 11.03
CA GLY A 5 53.18 18.04 11.57
C GLY A 5 54.30 17.70 12.59
N GLU A 6 54.07 17.09 13.76
CA GLU A 6 52.84 16.78 14.55
C GLU A 6 53.17 16.81 16.09
N THR A 7 52.79 15.98 17.10
CA THR A 7 52.10 14.66 17.23
C THR A 7 51.52 14.44 18.66
N GLY A 8 50.29 13.91 18.81
CA GLY A 8 49.72 13.36 20.09
C GLY A 8 49.29 14.37 21.19
N LYS A 9 48.64 14.00 22.32
CA LYS A 9 48.14 12.71 22.84
C LYS A 9 47.14 12.91 24.04
N GLU A 10 46.41 11.86 24.42
CA GLU A 10 45.72 11.59 25.72
C GLU A 10 44.37 12.26 26.14
N THR A 11 43.42 11.37 26.50
CA THR A 11 42.12 11.53 27.21
C THR A 11 42.29 11.20 28.73
N PRO A 12 41.29 11.20 29.68
CA PRO A 12 39.85 10.96 29.53
C PRO A 12 38.84 11.65 30.51
N ALA A 13 37.57 11.22 30.41
CA ALA A 13 36.55 11.03 31.48
C ALA A 13 35.66 12.19 31.95
N GLY A 14 34.35 11.90 32.13
CA GLY A 14 33.33 12.83 32.62
C GLY A 14 31.87 12.42 32.31
N VAL A 15 31.47 11.17 32.52
CA VAL A 15 30.17 10.63 32.05
C VAL A 15 29.01 10.97 32.99
N GLY A 16 27.98 11.67 32.46
CA GLY A 16 26.64 11.73 33.03
C GLY A 16 25.84 10.45 32.72
N LYS A 17 25.04 9.96 33.67
CA LYS A 17 24.39 8.64 33.58
C LYS A 17 23.08 8.68 32.77
N GLU A 18 23.07 8.09 31.57
CA GLU A 18 21.81 7.67 30.93
C GLU A 18 21.15 6.51 31.72
N GLN A 19 19.82 6.52 31.77
CA GLN A 19 19.02 5.38 32.25
C GLN A 19 19.04 4.26 31.20
N PRO A 20 19.40 3.00 31.56
CA PRO A 20 19.50 1.92 30.59
C PRO A 20 18.12 1.58 30.00
N SER A 21 17.98 1.73 28.67
CA SER A 21 16.74 1.38 27.98
C SER A 21 16.32 -0.08 28.23
N ARG A 22 15.02 -0.39 28.14
CA ARG A 22 14.49 -1.76 28.28
C ARG A 22 15.25 -2.80 27.42
N ARG A 23 15.80 -2.38 26.28
CA ARG A 23 16.56 -3.23 25.34
C ARG A 23 17.95 -3.61 25.85
N PHE A 24 18.53 -2.83 26.76
CA PHE A 24 19.79 -3.14 27.44
C PHE A 24 19.57 -4.17 28.56
N LEU A 25 18.54 -3.94 29.40
CA LEU A 25 18.16 -4.85 30.48
C LEU A 25 17.82 -6.26 29.95
N LEU A 26 17.07 -6.34 28.85
CA LEU A 26 16.74 -7.61 28.19
C LEU A 26 17.93 -8.32 27.50
N LYS A 27 19.04 -7.62 27.23
CA LYS A 27 20.27 -8.24 26.69
C LYS A 27 21.23 -8.71 27.79
N ASN A 28 21.32 -7.96 28.89
CA ASN A 28 22.37 -8.15 29.89
C ASN A 28 21.88 -8.75 31.21
N GLY A 29 20.55 -8.87 31.42
CA GLY A 29 19.95 -9.45 32.64
C GLY A 29 20.08 -10.98 32.79
N ALA A 30 20.95 -11.64 32.02
CA ALA A 30 21.11 -13.09 31.98
C ALA A 30 22.20 -13.64 32.93
N LEU A 31 22.77 -12.83 33.82
CA LEU A 31 23.96 -13.19 34.59
C LEU A 31 23.90 -12.86 36.10
N ALA A 32 22.94 -13.46 36.81
CA ALA A 32 22.97 -13.60 38.27
C ALA A 32 22.07 -14.77 38.74
N GLY A 33 22.66 -15.80 39.37
CA GLY A 33 21.91 -16.86 40.07
C GLY A 33 22.12 -18.29 39.54
N VAL A 34 22.90 -19.07 40.29
CA VAL A 34 23.12 -20.54 40.19
C VAL A 34 23.10 -21.03 41.66
N ALA A 35 22.49 -22.12 42.11
CA ALA A 35 21.99 -23.36 41.48
C ALA A 35 20.58 -23.74 42.06
N ALA A 36 19.96 -24.94 41.93
CA ALA A 36 20.48 -26.25 41.51
C ALA A 36 19.38 -27.26 41.06
N VAL A 37 19.82 -28.28 40.30
CA VAL A 37 19.24 -29.64 40.10
C VAL A 37 17.81 -29.79 39.55
N GLY A 38 17.68 -30.61 38.49
CA GLY A 38 16.56 -31.57 38.39
C GLY A 38 15.39 -31.25 37.45
N GLY A 39 15.64 -30.95 36.17
CA GLY A 39 14.58 -30.87 35.16
C GLY A 39 15.10 -31.13 33.75
N LEU A 40 14.36 -31.91 32.95
CA LEU A 40 14.76 -32.33 31.60
C LEU A 40 15.02 -31.14 30.67
N LEU A 41 15.98 -31.33 29.74
CA LEU A 41 16.19 -30.50 28.55
C LEU A 41 15.07 -30.71 27.50
N SER A 42 13.81 -30.60 27.91
CA SER A 42 12.72 -30.26 27.00
C SER A 42 12.90 -28.81 26.59
N GLY A 43 13.81 -28.59 25.64
CA GLY A 43 14.13 -27.26 25.15
C GLY A 43 12.86 -26.53 24.74
N ARG A 44 12.69 -25.31 25.24
CA ARG A 44 11.78 -24.36 24.59
C ARG A 44 12.36 -24.06 23.22
N VAL A 45 11.93 -24.85 22.24
CA VAL A 45 11.91 -24.46 20.85
C VAL A 45 11.21 -23.11 20.82
N ALA A 46 11.98 -22.05 20.60
CA ALA A 46 11.38 -20.82 20.12
C ALA A 46 10.75 -21.20 18.77
N GLU A 47 9.44 -21.01 18.62
CA GLU A 47 8.70 -21.34 17.40
C GLU A 47 9.12 -20.39 16.27
N GLY A 48 10.32 -20.62 15.73
CA GLY A 48 10.89 -19.99 14.56
C GLY A 48 10.22 -20.52 13.29
N ALA A 49 8.90 -20.43 13.25
CA ALA A 49 8.03 -20.92 12.20
C ALA A 49 6.80 -20.00 12.05
N GLU A 50 7.04 -18.68 11.95
CA GLU A 50 6.14 -17.80 11.19
C GLU A 50 6.19 -18.24 9.72
N ASP A 51 5.50 -19.33 9.37
CA ASP A 51 5.30 -19.81 8.00
C ASP A 51 4.32 -18.89 7.25
N GLY A 52 4.76 -17.65 7.08
CA GLY A 52 3.93 -16.53 6.70
C GLY A 52 4.72 -15.43 6.00
N PHE A 53 4.14 -14.91 4.92
CA PHE A 53 4.64 -13.70 4.27
C PHE A 53 4.67 -12.54 5.29
N TYR A 54 5.71 -11.71 5.26
CA TYR A 54 5.83 -10.54 6.13
C TYR A 54 4.57 -9.66 6.06
N ARG A 55 3.91 -9.45 7.22
CA ARG A 55 2.71 -8.62 7.37
C ARG A 55 3.05 -7.27 7.99
N ALA A 56 2.60 -6.17 7.38
CA ALA A 56 2.78 -4.83 7.92
C ALA A 56 1.90 -4.60 9.19
N ASN A 57 2.42 -4.95 10.36
CA ASN A 57 1.66 -5.00 11.63
C ASN A 57 1.49 -3.65 12.37
N LYS A 58 2.19 -2.58 11.96
CA LYS A 58 2.23 -1.28 12.66
C LYS A 58 1.04 -0.34 12.38
N GLY A 59 0.02 -0.78 11.64
CA GLY A 59 -1.18 0.01 11.28
C GLY A 59 -0.95 1.26 10.41
N ARG A 60 0.30 1.55 10.04
CA ARG A 60 0.72 2.81 9.37
C ARG A 60 0.75 2.76 7.84
N ILE A 61 0.41 1.62 7.24
CA ILE A 61 0.45 1.44 5.78
C ILE A 61 -0.78 0.62 5.36
N ASN A 62 -1.67 1.23 4.58
CA ASN A 62 -2.77 0.54 3.91
C ASN A 62 -2.30 0.09 2.52
N GLN A 63 -1.71 -1.10 2.44
CA GLN A 63 -1.25 -1.66 1.17
C GLN A 63 -2.44 -2.13 0.31
N SER A 64 -2.32 -1.92 -0.99
CA SER A 64 -3.21 -2.44 -2.02
C SER A 64 -2.44 -3.06 -3.18
N VAL A 65 -3.11 -3.86 -4.01
CA VAL A 65 -2.53 -4.47 -5.22
C VAL A 65 -3.48 -4.32 -6.41
N VAL A 66 -2.93 -3.94 -7.57
CA VAL A 66 -3.71 -3.77 -8.81
C VAL A 66 -3.79 -5.10 -9.55
N SER A 67 -5.01 -5.56 -9.88
CA SER A 67 -5.19 -6.96 -10.30
C SER A 67 -4.50 -7.34 -11.61
N TRP A 68 -4.45 -6.45 -12.60
CA TRP A 68 -3.86 -6.77 -13.92
C TRP A 68 -2.35 -7.02 -13.86
N CYS A 69 -1.65 -6.52 -12.83
CA CYS A 69 -0.22 -6.73 -12.65
C CYS A 69 0.13 -8.20 -12.34
N PHE A 70 -0.87 -9.03 -12.05
CA PHE A 70 -0.74 -10.45 -11.73
C PHE A 70 -1.33 -11.37 -12.81
N ASN A 71 -1.77 -10.83 -13.95
CA ASN A 71 -2.31 -11.63 -15.06
C ASN A 71 -1.30 -12.72 -15.49
N PRO A 72 -1.73 -13.99 -15.71
CA PRO A 72 -3.11 -14.47 -15.82
C PRO A 72 -3.74 -15.00 -14.51
N MET A 73 -3.23 -14.62 -13.32
CA MET A 73 -3.77 -15.06 -12.03
C MET A 73 -5.25 -14.66 -11.88
N LYS A 74 -6.08 -15.59 -11.38
CA LYS A 74 -7.49 -15.30 -11.06
C LYS A 74 -7.58 -14.29 -9.91
N VAL A 75 -8.49 -13.33 -10.04
CA VAL A 75 -8.74 -12.29 -9.02
C VAL A 75 -9.02 -12.88 -7.63
N GLU A 76 -9.71 -14.01 -7.53
CA GLU A 76 -9.95 -14.70 -6.26
C GLU A 76 -8.65 -15.23 -5.62
N THR A 77 -7.73 -15.76 -6.42
CA THR A 77 -6.41 -16.22 -5.95
C THR A 77 -5.60 -15.05 -5.40
N LEU A 78 -5.58 -13.92 -6.13
CA LEU A 78 -4.92 -12.69 -5.68
C LEU A 78 -5.55 -12.13 -4.39
N ALA A 79 -6.88 -12.16 -4.28
CA ALA A 79 -7.60 -11.71 -3.10
C ALA A 79 -7.29 -12.59 -1.87
N ARG A 80 -7.33 -13.92 -2.01
CA ARG A 80 -6.96 -14.86 -0.93
C ARG A 80 -5.49 -14.72 -0.52
N ALA A 81 -4.58 -14.47 -1.47
CA ALA A 81 -3.18 -14.15 -1.17
C ALA A 81 -3.03 -12.81 -0.43
N SER A 82 -3.78 -11.78 -0.84
CA SER A 82 -3.81 -10.46 -0.21
C SER A 82 -4.19 -10.53 1.28
N VAL A 83 -5.24 -11.30 1.62
CA VAL A 83 -5.63 -11.57 3.01
C VAL A 83 -4.51 -12.25 3.81
N LYS A 84 -3.80 -13.22 3.21
CA LYS A 84 -2.63 -13.89 3.83
C LYS A 84 -1.44 -12.94 4.05
N MET A 85 -1.26 -11.94 3.20
CA MET A 85 -0.22 -10.91 3.34
C MET A 85 -0.63 -9.71 4.22
N GLY A 86 -1.93 -9.59 4.55
CA GLY A 86 -2.47 -8.46 5.33
C GLY A 86 -2.75 -7.20 4.52
N ILE A 87 -2.61 -7.28 3.19
CA ILE A 87 -3.04 -6.28 2.21
C ILE A 87 -4.55 -6.04 2.36
N LYS A 88 -4.98 -4.78 2.20
CA LYS A 88 -6.35 -4.35 2.52
C LYS A 88 -7.28 -4.26 1.32
N SER A 89 -6.72 -4.10 0.13
CA SER A 89 -7.48 -3.72 -1.05
C SER A 89 -6.94 -4.38 -2.31
N VAL A 90 -7.83 -4.79 -3.22
CA VAL A 90 -7.48 -5.38 -4.52
C VAL A 90 -8.15 -4.56 -5.62
N GLU A 91 -7.35 -3.71 -6.26
CA GLU A 91 -7.83 -2.60 -7.06
C GLU A 91 -8.17 -2.98 -8.49
N LEU A 92 -9.06 -2.17 -9.07
CA LEU A 92 -9.35 -2.15 -10.50
C LEU A 92 -9.92 -3.48 -11.05
N VAL A 93 -10.53 -4.28 -10.15
CA VAL A 93 -11.31 -5.47 -10.48
C VAL A 93 -12.74 -5.12 -10.92
N SER A 94 -13.34 -5.97 -11.75
CA SER A 94 -14.73 -5.83 -12.22
C SER A 94 -15.74 -5.75 -11.05
N PRO A 95 -16.83 -4.97 -11.16
CA PRO A 95 -17.92 -4.95 -10.17
C PRO A 95 -18.43 -6.33 -9.75
N LYS A 96 -18.45 -7.30 -10.68
CA LYS A 96 -18.83 -8.69 -10.44
C LYS A 96 -17.97 -9.39 -9.36
N SER A 97 -16.78 -8.89 -9.06
CA SER A 97 -15.86 -9.42 -8.05
C SER A 97 -15.94 -8.71 -6.69
N TRP A 98 -16.59 -7.55 -6.59
CA TRP A 98 -16.64 -6.79 -5.32
C TRP A 98 -17.40 -7.51 -4.18
N PRO A 99 -18.51 -8.27 -4.44
CA PRO A 99 -19.13 -9.08 -3.39
C PRO A 99 -18.21 -10.19 -2.84
N MET A 100 -17.24 -10.65 -3.63
CA MET A 100 -16.22 -11.61 -3.19
C MET A 100 -15.14 -10.91 -2.35
N LEU A 101 -14.67 -9.73 -2.74
CA LEU A 101 -13.74 -8.92 -1.93
C LEU A 101 -14.35 -8.58 -0.56
N LYS A 102 -15.61 -8.10 -0.51
CA LYS A 102 -16.33 -7.83 0.73
C LYS A 102 -16.37 -9.06 1.66
N LYS A 103 -16.68 -10.24 1.12
CA LYS A 103 -16.70 -11.52 1.87
C LYS A 103 -15.33 -11.96 2.39
N LEU A 104 -14.23 -11.45 1.83
CA LEU A 104 -12.86 -11.67 2.30
C LEU A 104 -12.33 -10.54 3.21
N GLY A 105 -13.15 -9.53 3.52
CA GLY A 105 -12.71 -8.36 4.30
C GLY A 105 -11.78 -7.41 3.54
N LEU A 106 -11.86 -7.40 2.21
CA LEU A 106 -11.05 -6.56 1.31
C LEU A 106 -11.90 -5.43 0.69
N THR A 107 -11.26 -4.29 0.44
CA THR A 107 -11.82 -3.18 -0.35
C THR A 107 -11.42 -3.25 -1.83
N CYS A 108 -12.07 -2.42 -2.64
CA CYS A 108 -11.54 -1.92 -3.91
C CYS A 108 -11.55 -0.39 -3.78
N ALA A 109 -10.46 0.17 -3.26
CA ALA A 109 -10.32 1.60 -2.99
C ALA A 109 -10.22 2.44 -4.29
N ILE A 110 -9.87 1.81 -5.41
CA ILE A 110 -9.88 2.41 -6.74
C ILE A 110 -10.63 1.48 -7.71
N THR A 111 -11.86 1.85 -8.07
CA THR A 111 -12.69 1.06 -8.99
C THR A 111 -12.42 1.40 -10.47
N PRO A 112 -12.50 0.43 -11.42
CA PRO A 112 -12.11 0.65 -12.82
C PRO A 112 -13.26 1.21 -13.65
N THR A 113 -13.00 2.01 -14.69
CA THR A 113 -14.03 2.51 -15.65
C THR A 113 -13.75 2.06 -17.08
N HIS A 114 -13.07 2.91 -17.86
CA HIS A 114 -12.55 2.67 -19.20
C HIS A 114 -11.05 2.33 -19.12
N GLY A 115 -10.44 1.96 -20.26
CA GLY A 115 -9.00 1.71 -20.35
C GLY A 115 -8.19 2.99 -20.51
N PHE A 116 -6.97 3.01 -19.96
CA PHE A 116 -6.04 4.17 -19.97
C PHE A 116 -5.64 4.71 -21.35
N ARG A 117 -5.93 3.97 -22.43
CA ARG A 117 -5.66 4.37 -23.82
C ARG A 117 -6.56 5.50 -24.31
N THR A 118 -7.75 5.60 -23.72
CA THR A 118 -8.88 6.46 -24.10
C THR A 118 -9.29 7.30 -22.89
N GLY A 119 -9.68 8.56 -23.06
CA GLY A 119 -10.02 9.41 -21.94
C GLY A 119 -10.30 10.88 -22.23
N PHE A 120 -10.34 11.67 -21.14
CA PHE A 120 -10.93 13.01 -21.13
C PHE A 120 -10.14 14.09 -21.87
N ALA A 121 -8.89 13.85 -22.28
CA ALA A 121 -8.13 14.79 -23.11
C ALA A 121 -8.64 14.85 -24.57
N HIS A 122 -9.47 13.88 -24.98
CA HIS A 122 -10.02 13.76 -26.33
C HIS A 122 -11.53 14.03 -26.31
N LYS A 123 -11.97 15.14 -26.91
CA LYS A 123 -13.37 15.61 -26.84
C LYS A 123 -14.35 14.58 -27.41
N GLU A 124 -13.92 13.80 -28.40
CA GLU A 124 -14.66 12.73 -29.04
C GLU A 124 -14.78 11.45 -28.18
N GLU A 125 -13.85 11.23 -27.25
CA GLU A 125 -13.90 10.10 -26.30
C GLU A 125 -14.71 10.42 -25.03
N GLN A 126 -14.86 11.71 -24.70
CA GLN A 126 -15.55 12.16 -23.48
C GLN A 126 -16.97 11.58 -23.28
N PRO A 127 -17.86 11.47 -24.28
CA PRO A 127 -19.22 10.94 -24.06
C PRO A 127 -19.20 9.51 -23.49
N ALA A 128 -18.50 8.59 -24.17
CA ALA A 128 -18.37 7.21 -23.72
C ALA A 128 -17.64 7.09 -22.36
N CYS A 129 -16.68 7.98 -22.08
CA CYS A 129 -16.01 8.04 -20.77
C CYS A 129 -16.95 8.53 -19.66
N ILE A 130 -17.82 9.52 -19.94
CA ILE A 130 -18.81 10.05 -19.00
C ILE A 130 -19.88 9.00 -18.69
N ASP A 131 -20.40 8.29 -19.69
CA ASP A 131 -21.46 7.30 -19.50
C ASP A 131 -21.00 6.13 -18.61
N ILE A 132 -19.80 5.60 -18.85
CA ILE A 132 -19.25 4.53 -18.00
C ILE A 132 -18.81 5.06 -16.63
N LEU A 133 -18.37 6.31 -16.52
CA LEU A 133 -17.99 6.93 -15.26
C LEU A 133 -19.21 7.20 -14.36
N ARG A 134 -20.34 7.71 -14.90
CA ARG A 134 -21.62 7.85 -14.16
C ARG A 134 -22.03 6.52 -13.54
N LYS A 135 -22.22 5.51 -14.40
CA LYS A 135 -22.62 4.15 -13.98
C LYS A 135 -21.66 3.57 -12.93
N ARG A 136 -20.35 3.81 -13.07
CA ARG A 136 -19.36 3.26 -12.13
C ARG A 136 -19.29 4.05 -10.82
N ILE A 137 -19.57 5.35 -10.79
CA ILE A 137 -19.76 6.12 -9.55
C ILE A 137 -20.93 5.51 -8.77
N ASP A 138 -22.07 5.31 -9.42
CA ASP A 138 -23.27 4.72 -8.80
C ASP A 138 -22.98 3.32 -8.23
N GLU A 139 -22.39 2.42 -9.05
CA GLU A 139 -21.97 1.09 -8.61
C GLU A 139 -20.97 1.15 -7.44
N THR A 140 -20.04 2.12 -7.44
CA THR A 140 -18.98 2.27 -6.41
C THR A 140 -19.55 2.75 -5.08
N ALA A 141 -20.50 3.70 -5.13
CA ALA A 141 -21.22 4.19 -3.95
C ALA A 141 -22.13 3.11 -3.35
N GLU A 142 -22.88 2.37 -4.18
CA GLU A 142 -23.65 1.19 -3.74
C GLU A 142 -22.73 0.11 -3.14
N ALA A 143 -21.52 -0.03 -3.69
CA ALA A 143 -20.50 -0.91 -3.13
C ALA A 143 -19.88 -0.37 -1.82
N GLY A 144 -20.17 0.84 -1.36
CA GLY A 144 -19.55 1.42 -0.17
C GLY A 144 -18.04 1.65 -0.34
N PHE A 145 -17.60 1.86 -1.59
CA PHE A 145 -16.26 2.29 -1.95
C PHE A 145 -16.29 3.77 -2.33
N THR A 146 -15.13 4.45 -2.28
CA THR A 146 -15.08 5.92 -2.26
C THR A 146 -14.42 6.57 -3.47
N SER A 147 -13.84 5.80 -4.40
CA SER A 147 -13.09 6.39 -5.51
C SER A 147 -13.10 5.52 -6.77
N VAL A 148 -13.21 6.21 -7.91
CA VAL A 148 -13.34 5.65 -9.25
C VAL A 148 -12.21 6.21 -10.11
N ILE A 149 -11.47 5.37 -10.83
CA ILE A 149 -10.43 5.87 -11.74
C ILE A 149 -11.06 6.41 -13.03
N THR A 150 -10.39 7.39 -13.62
CA THR A 150 -10.54 7.80 -15.02
C THR A 150 -9.18 8.26 -15.54
N PHE A 151 -9.06 8.52 -16.84
CA PHE A 151 -7.79 8.74 -17.53
C PHE A 151 -7.88 9.88 -18.53
N SER A 152 -6.72 10.42 -18.91
CA SER A 152 -6.58 11.34 -20.05
C SER A 152 -6.74 10.67 -21.41
N GLY A 153 -6.40 9.38 -21.50
CA GLY A 153 -6.07 8.73 -22.76
C GLY A 153 -4.61 8.96 -23.16
N PHE A 154 -4.18 8.34 -24.25
CA PHE A 154 -2.86 8.58 -24.86
C PHE A 154 -2.76 9.99 -25.46
N ARG A 155 -1.56 10.56 -25.59
CA ARG A 155 -1.37 11.95 -26.08
C ARG A 155 -1.96 12.20 -27.48
N LYS A 156 -1.88 11.23 -28.40
CA LYS A 156 -2.30 11.32 -29.84
C LYS A 156 -1.82 12.58 -30.59
N GLY A 157 -0.76 13.26 -30.12
CA GLY A 157 -0.25 14.51 -30.72
C GLY A 157 -0.75 15.82 -30.10
N LEU A 158 -1.61 15.78 -29.06
CA LEU A 158 -2.01 16.98 -28.32
C LEU A 158 -0.84 17.64 -27.58
N SER A 159 -0.89 18.98 -27.50
CA SER A 159 -0.12 19.78 -26.54
C SER A 159 -0.55 19.46 -25.10
N ASP A 160 0.18 19.97 -24.10
CA ASP A 160 -0.26 19.84 -22.70
C ASP A 160 -1.40 20.80 -22.39
N GLU A 161 -1.40 21.98 -23.01
CA GLU A 161 -2.41 23.01 -22.91
C GLU A 161 -3.77 22.53 -23.43
N ASP A 162 -3.84 22.03 -24.67
CA ASP A 162 -5.06 21.46 -25.25
C ASP A 162 -5.56 20.28 -24.43
N ALA A 163 -4.66 19.41 -23.98
CA ALA A 163 -5.03 18.24 -23.18
C ALA A 163 -5.63 18.66 -21.82
N ILE A 164 -5.05 19.66 -21.15
CA ILE A 164 -5.55 20.19 -19.88
C ILE A 164 -6.92 20.87 -20.05
N ASP A 165 -7.09 21.73 -21.06
CA ASP A 165 -8.38 22.38 -21.32
C ASP A 165 -9.48 21.37 -21.68
N ASN A 166 -9.14 20.32 -22.43
CA ASN A 166 -10.06 19.23 -22.74
C ASN A 166 -10.43 18.45 -21.47
N MET A 167 -9.44 18.11 -20.62
CA MET A 167 -9.67 17.44 -19.33
C MET A 167 -10.56 18.27 -18.41
N VAL A 168 -10.26 19.56 -18.22
CA VAL A 168 -11.03 20.48 -17.34
C VAL A 168 -12.45 20.69 -17.86
N SER A 169 -12.62 20.96 -19.16
CA SER A 169 -13.95 21.12 -19.76
C SER A 169 -14.76 19.81 -19.78
N GLY A 170 -14.10 18.66 -19.82
CA GLY A 170 -14.71 17.35 -19.71
C GLY A 170 -15.14 17.00 -18.28
N PHE A 171 -14.26 17.15 -17.29
CA PHE A 171 -14.57 16.84 -15.88
C PHE A 171 -15.68 17.72 -15.29
N LYS A 172 -15.79 18.98 -15.73
CA LYS A 172 -16.92 19.87 -15.38
C LYS A 172 -18.30 19.29 -15.76
N LYS A 173 -18.40 18.34 -16.69
CA LYS A 173 -19.64 17.66 -17.09
C LYS A 173 -20.07 16.51 -16.17
N ILE A 174 -19.19 16.10 -15.24
CA ILE A 174 -19.37 14.89 -14.42
C ILE A 174 -19.11 15.12 -12.92
N VAL A 175 -18.35 16.14 -12.52
CA VAL A 175 -18.02 16.41 -11.10
C VAL A 175 -19.27 16.47 -10.19
N GLY A 176 -20.31 17.21 -10.59
CA GLY A 176 -21.60 17.28 -9.87
C GLY A 176 -22.47 16.00 -9.89
N HIS A 177 -21.93 14.87 -10.37
CA HIS A 177 -22.46 13.53 -10.14
C HIS A 177 -21.66 12.76 -9.07
N ALA A 178 -20.37 13.06 -8.93
CA ALA A 178 -19.48 12.48 -7.91
C ALA A 178 -19.55 13.22 -6.55
N GLU A 179 -20.18 14.40 -6.52
CA GLU A 179 -20.45 15.20 -5.31
C GLU A 179 -21.75 14.81 -4.56
N LYS A 180 -22.35 13.65 -4.91
CA LYS A 180 -23.65 13.16 -4.40
C LYS A 180 -23.51 11.90 -3.57
#